data_AF-A0A2U0RXW0-F1
#
_entry.id   AF-A0A2U0RXW0-F1
#
_cell.length_a   1.000
_cell.length_b   1.000
_cell.length_c   1.000
_cell.angle_alpha   90.00
_cell.angle_beta   90.00
_cell.angle_gamma   90.00
#
_symmetry.space_group_name_H-M   'P 1'
#
loop_
_entity.id
_entity.type
_entity.pdbx_description
1 polymer ?
#
loop_
_entity_poly.entity_id
_entity_poly.type
_entity_poly.pdbx_seq_one_letter_code
_entity_poly.pdbx_strand_id
1 'polypeptide(L)'
;MNKLDLMKTFANTFVGNDFYLIIKSDNTNVLVHTIEIIQKTDESCQIKEIAIGDYFFRILAVDVDNRQAYILCNWSEQLLQNLLIQRRRAKEAGCNKIIMIKEAQNKSDNWALMWGNKAVKRHKEKLQNAQSLKYIY
;
A
#
# COMPACT_ATOMS: atom_id res chain seq x y z
N MET A 1 -20.63 0.27 7.11
CA MET A 1 -19.82 -0.54 6.18
C MET A 1 -19.03 -1.51 7.03
N ASN A 2 -19.06 -2.81 6.76
CA ASN A 2 -18.28 -3.77 7.55
C ASN A 2 -16.78 -3.64 7.18
N LYS A 3 -15.87 -4.14 8.05
CA LYS A 3 -14.41 -4.06 7.84
C LYS A 3 -13.99 -4.63 6.49
N LEU A 4 -14.55 -5.77 6.10
CA LEU A 4 -14.21 -6.45 4.85
C LEU A 4 -14.56 -5.61 3.61
N ASP A 5 -15.72 -4.95 3.60
CA ASP A 5 -16.16 -4.06 2.52
C ASP A 5 -15.26 -2.83 2.43
N LEU A 6 -14.82 -2.29 3.57
CA LEU A 6 -13.82 -1.23 3.62
C LEU A 6 -12.49 -1.69 3.04
N MET A 7 -12.04 -2.90 3.37
CA MET A 7 -10.81 -3.48 2.83
C MET A 7 -10.88 -3.68 1.32
N LYS A 8 -12.01 -4.20 0.81
CA LYS A 8 -12.25 -4.37 -0.64
C LYS A 8 -12.25 -3.02 -1.37
N THR A 9 -12.92 -2.03 -0.81
CA THR A 9 -12.94 -0.65 -1.35
C THR A 9 -11.54 -0.06 -1.40
N PHE A 10 -10.76 -0.26 -0.34
CA PHE A 10 -9.38 0.19 -0.27
C PHE A 10 -8.49 -0.48 -1.34
N ALA A 11 -8.53 -1.82 -1.42
CA ALA A 11 -7.73 -2.57 -2.40
C ALA A 11 -8.03 -2.12 -3.84
N ASN A 12 -9.31 -2.00 -4.20
CA ASN A 12 -9.73 -1.53 -5.53
C ASN A 12 -9.33 -0.08 -5.80
N THR A 13 -9.18 0.76 -4.77
CA THR A 13 -8.85 2.18 -4.93
C THR A 13 -7.39 2.42 -5.26
N PHE A 14 -6.48 1.65 -4.65
CA PHE A 14 -5.04 1.86 -4.71
C PHE A 14 -4.29 0.91 -5.66
N VAL A 15 -4.97 -0.11 -6.19
CA VAL A 15 -4.44 -0.97 -7.26
C VAL A 15 -5.03 -0.54 -8.60
N GLY A 16 -4.18 -0.21 -9.58
CA GLY A 16 -4.59 -0.01 -10.99
C GLY A 16 -5.23 1.34 -11.38
N ASN A 17 -5.39 2.29 -10.45
CA ASN A 17 -6.15 3.54 -10.69
C ASN A 17 -5.30 4.81 -10.87
N ASP A 18 -4.10 4.68 -11.43
CA ASP A 18 -3.11 5.77 -11.62
C ASP A 18 -2.85 6.62 -10.36
N PHE A 19 -3.09 6.03 -9.19
CA PHE A 19 -2.91 6.66 -7.89
C PHE A 19 -2.01 5.78 -7.03
N TYR A 20 -0.88 6.33 -6.59
CA TYR A 20 0.16 5.57 -5.93
C TYR A 20 0.06 5.67 -4.42
N LEU A 21 0.24 4.53 -3.75
CA LEU A 21 0.47 4.48 -2.31
C LEU A 21 1.93 4.13 -2.06
N ILE A 22 2.64 5.01 -1.37
CA ILE A 22 4.05 4.82 -1.01
C ILE A 22 4.13 4.65 0.49
N ILE A 23 4.78 3.58 0.95
CA ILE A 23 5.06 3.34 2.36
C ILE A 23 6.52 3.70 2.59
N LYS A 24 6.78 4.62 3.53
CA LYS A 24 8.10 5.06 3.94
C LYS A 24 8.38 4.58 5.36
N SER A 25 9.47 3.85 5.51
CA SER A 25 9.99 3.37 6.80
C SER A 25 11.48 3.66 6.85
N ASP A 26 11.94 4.43 7.85
CA ASP A 26 13.30 4.85 8.15
C ASP A 26 14.18 5.15 6.91
N ASN A 27 14.74 4.12 6.26
CA ASN A 27 15.65 4.24 5.11
C ASN A 27 15.10 3.75 3.77
N THR A 28 13.84 3.33 3.71
CA THR A 28 13.24 2.71 2.52
C THR A 28 11.92 3.36 2.14
N ASN A 29 11.73 3.52 0.83
CA ASN A 29 10.45 3.88 0.25
C ASN A 29 10.04 2.72 -0.64
N VAL A 30 8.88 2.15 -0.38
CA VAL A 30 8.32 1.08 -1.20
C VAL A 30 7.00 1.53 -1.80
N LEU A 31 6.84 1.27 -3.09
CA LEU A 31 5.62 1.52 -3.84
C LEU A 31 4.71 0.30 -3.72
N VAL A 32 3.48 0.50 -3.26
CA VAL A 32 2.46 -0.54 -3.23
C VAL A 32 2.08 -0.89 -4.67
N HIS A 33 2.23 -2.16 -5.02
CA HIS A 33 1.96 -2.70 -6.35
C HIS A 33 0.66 -3.51 -6.37
N THR A 34 0.46 -4.38 -5.37
CA THR A 34 -0.73 -5.22 -5.25
C THR A 34 -1.18 -5.29 -3.80
N ILE A 35 -2.48 -5.39 -3.58
CA ILE A 35 -3.10 -5.55 -2.27
C ILE A 35 -4.02 -6.77 -2.34
N GLU A 36 -3.71 -7.79 -1.56
CA GLU A 36 -4.52 -8.99 -1.39
C GLU A 36 -5.18 -8.96 -0.01
N ILE A 37 -6.43 -9.45 0.07
CA ILE A 37 -7.15 -9.64 1.34
C ILE A 37 -7.12 -11.13 1.65
N ILE A 38 -6.55 -11.49 2.79
CA ILE A 38 -6.37 -12.88 3.22
C ILE A 38 -7.16 -13.10 4.50
N GLN A 39 -7.87 -14.23 4.58
CA GLN A 39 -8.49 -14.69 5.82
C GLN A 39 -7.51 -15.52 6.63
N LYS A 40 -7.41 -15.28 7.95
CA LYS A 40 -6.65 -16.15 8.85
C LYS A 40 -7.40 -17.46 9.04
N THR A 41 -6.81 -18.56 8.61
CA THR A 41 -7.40 -19.91 8.70
C THR A 41 -6.93 -20.71 9.91
N ASP A 42 -5.75 -20.38 10.44
CA ASP A 42 -5.09 -21.13 11.51
C ASP A 42 -4.07 -20.27 12.27
N GLU A 43 -3.46 -20.85 13.30
CA GLU A 43 -2.45 -20.19 14.15
C GLU A 43 -1.03 -20.17 13.57
N SER A 44 -0.80 -20.80 12.41
CA SER A 44 0.49 -20.71 11.71
C SER A 44 0.73 -19.32 11.11
N CYS A 45 -0.34 -18.53 10.96
CA CYS A 45 -0.26 -17.14 10.49
C CYS A 45 0.68 -16.30 11.37
N GLN A 46 1.51 -15.49 10.71
CA GLN A 46 2.48 -14.60 11.36
C GLN A 46 1.80 -13.41 12.05
N ILE A 47 0.58 -13.04 11.65
CA ILE A 47 -0.20 -11.99 12.33
C ILE A 47 -0.89 -12.60 13.56
N LYS A 48 -0.33 -12.31 14.73
CA LYS A 48 -0.84 -12.80 16.02
C LYS A 48 -2.01 -11.95 16.57
N GLU A 49 -2.16 -10.73 16.09
CA GLU A 49 -3.11 -9.74 16.60
C GLU A 49 -4.57 -9.94 16.12
N ILE A 50 -4.82 -10.90 15.23
CA ILE A 50 -6.15 -11.17 14.66
C ILE A 50 -6.63 -12.59 14.97
N ALA A 51 -7.94 -12.77 15.11
CA ALA A 51 -8.55 -14.07 15.37
C ALA A 51 -8.63 -14.93 14.09
N ILE A 52 -8.75 -16.25 14.25
CA ILE A 52 -9.11 -17.14 13.13
C ILE A 52 -10.49 -16.72 12.61
N GLY A 53 -10.62 -16.61 11.28
CA GLY A 53 -11.80 -16.11 10.60
C GLY A 53 -11.73 -14.62 10.23
N ASP A 54 -10.83 -13.84 10.86
CA ASP A 54 -10.60 -12.44 10.52
C ASP A 54 -9.76 -12.27 9.25
N TYR A 55 -9.73 -11.04 8.74
CA TYR A 55 -9.04 -10.67 7.50
C TYR A 55 -7.91 -9.68 7.75
N PHE A 56 -6.85 -9.81 6.94
CA PHE A 56 -5.71 -8.91 6.90
C PHE A 56 -5.26 -8.66 5.46
N PHE A 57 -4.35 -7.70 5.28
CA PHE A 57 -3.76 -7.44 3.98
C PHE A 57 -2.42 -8.14 3.80
N ARG A 58 -2.21 -8.64 2.60
CA ARG A 58 -0.88 -8.92 2.05
C ARG A 58 -0.61 -7.94 0.93
N ILE A 59 0.34 -7.05 1.18
CA ILE A 59 0.70 -5.97 0.26
C ILE A 59 2.01 -6.36 -0.42
N LEU A 60 1.99 -6.47 -1.75
CA LEU A 60 3.21 -6.54 -2.54
C LEU A 60 3.72 -5.11 -2.76
N ALA A 61 4.92 -4.83 -2.27
CA ALA A 61 5.56 -3.54 -2.42
C ALA A 61 6.91 -3.67 -3.13
N VAL A 62 7.27 -2.64 -3.89
CA VAL A 62 8.46 -2.63 -4.73
C VAL A 62 9.32 -1.41 -4.41
N ASP A 63 10.62 -1.59 -4.22
CA ASP A 63 11.55 -0.50 -3.97
C ASP A 63 12.17 0.10 -5.25
N VAL A 64 13.07 1.07 -5.07
CA VAL A 64 13.78 1.79 -6.16
C VAL A 64 14.73 0.91 -6.98
N ASP A 65 15.10 -0.25 -6.45
CA ASP A 65 15.94 -1.26 -7.10
C ASP A 65 15.09 -2.39 -7.72
N ASN A 66 13.76 -2.20 -7.76
CA ASN A 66 12.78 -3.18 -8.24
C ASN A 66 12.76 -4.48 -7.42
N ARG A 67 13.26 -4.45 -6.18
CA ARG A 67 13.12 -5.57 -5.25
C ARG A 67 11.71 -5.60 -4.71
N GLN A 68 11.16 -6.79 -4.65
CA GLN A 68 9.80 -7.02 -4.18
C GLN A 68 9.82 -7.55 -2.75
N ALA A 69 8.88 -7.09 -1.94
CA ALA A 69 8.65 -7.61 -0.61
C ALA A 69 7.14 -7.68 -0.32
N TYR A 70 6.75 -8.70 0.45
CA TYR A 70 5.40 -8.79 0.98
C TYR A 70 5.36 -8.15 2.36
N ILE A 71 4.39 -7.27 2.58
CA ILE A 71 4.08 -6.68 3.87
C ILE A 71 2.75 -7.27 4.32
N LEU A 72 2.78 -7.93 5.47
CA LEU A 72 1.58 -8.41 6.14
C LEU A 72 1.13 -7.35 7.14
N CYS A 73 -0.11 -6.88 7.03
CA CYS A 73 -0.59 -5.82 7.92
C CYS A 73 -2.08 -5.95 8.27
N ASN A 74 -2.37 -5.72 9.55
CA ASN A 74 -3.72 -5.57 10.10
C ASN A 74 -3.99 -4.08 10.34
N TRP A 75 -4.22 -3.33 9.27
CA TRP A 75 -4.57 -1.90 9.36
C TRP A 75 -5.97 -1.71 9.93
N SER A 76 -6.12 -0.75 10.84
CA SER A 76 -7.44 -0.44 11.40
C SER A 76 -8.37 0.21 10.39
N GLU A 77 -9.67 0.13 10.67
CA GLU A 77 -10.70 0.80 9.87
C GLU A 77 -10.47 2.30 9.77
N GLN A 78 -10.01 2.92 10.87
CA GLN A 78 -9.70 4.35 10.92
C GLN A 78 -8.58 4.71 9.92
N LEU A 79 -7.51 3.91 9.86
CA LEU A 79 -6.42 4.14 8.90
C LEU A 79 -6.91 4.01 7.45
N LEU A 80 -7.72 2.99 7.16
CA LEU A 80 -8.28 2.77 5.82
C LEU A 80 -9.19 3.93 5.40
N GLN A 81 -10.07 4.39 6.28
CA GLN A 81 -10.93 5.55 6.02
C GLN A 81 -10.11 6.82 5.79
N ASN A 82 -9.09 7.05 6.62
CA ASN A 82 -8.19 8.18 6.46
C ASN A 82 -7.49 8.16 5.09
N LEU A 83 -7.00 7.00 4.65
CA LEU A 83 -6.36 6.85 3.34
C LEU A 83 -7.33 7.14 2.19
N LEU A 84 -8.58 6.65 2.27
CA LEU A 84 -9.60 6.92 1.26
C LEU A 84 -9.97 8.42 1.19
N ILE A 85 -10.10 9.08 2.34
CA ILE A 85 -10.35 10.53 2.43
C ILE A 85 -9.18 11.31 1.85
N GLN A 86 -7.95 10.99 2.24
CA GLN A 86 -6.76 11.65 1.70
C GLN A 86 -6.63 11.41 0.20
N ARG A 87 -7.03 10.24 -0.32
CA ARG A 87 -6.99 9.96 -1.76
C ARG A 87 -7.95 10.84 -2.52
N ARG A 88 -9.13 11.07 -1.97
CA ARG A 88 -10.11 12.02 -2.52
C ARG A 88 -9.54 13.44 -2.58
N ARG A 89 -9.04 13.94 -1.45
CA ARG A 89 -8.44 15.29 -1.34
C ARG A 89 -7.23 15.46 -2.25
N ALA A 90 -6.36 14.46 -2.33
CA ALA A 90 -5.22 14.45 -3.21
C ALA A 90 -5.64 14.55 -4.68
N LYS A 91 -6.63 13.76 -5.12
CA LYS A 91 -7.16 13.85 -6.48
C LYS A 91 -7.77 15.23 -6.77
N GLU A 92 -8.54 15.79 -5.84
CA GLU A 92 -9.10 17.14 -5.95
C GLU A 92 -8.01 18.21 -6.09
N ALA A 93 -6.85 18.02 -5.44
CA ALA A 93 -5.68 18.88 -5.56
C ALA A 93 -4.77 18.55 -6.77
N GLY A 94 -5.21 17.71 -7.70
CA GLY A 94 -4.42 17.29 -8.87
C GLY A 94 -3.22 16.40 -8.55
N CYS A 95 -3.19 15.79 -7.36
CA CYS A 95 -2.17 14.85 -6.92
C CYS A 95 -2.54 13.40 -7.25
N ASN A 96 -1.51 12.60 -7.53
CA ASN A 96 -1.66 11.19 -7.90
C ASN A 96 -0.97 10.23 -6.93
N LYS A 97 -0.60 10.68 -5.73
CA LYS A 97 0.03 9.80 -4.74
C LYS A 97 -0.22 10.22 -3.30
N ILE A 98 -0.21 9.22 -2.43
CA ILE A 98 -0.10 9.35 -0.97
C ILE A 98 1.18 8.69 -0.50
N ILE A 99 1.84 9.31 0.47
CA ILE A 99 3.00 8.80 1.18
C ILE A 99 2.57 8.58 2.63
N MET A 100 2.70 7.35 3.10
CA MET A 100 2.51 6.94 4.49
C MET A 100 3.89 6.88 5.16
N ILE A 101 4.07 7.61 6.26
CA ILE A 101 5.31 7.60 7.04
C ILE A 101 4.98 7.10 8.44
N LYS A 102 5.70 6.08 8.92
CA LYS A 102 5.51 5.59 10.29
C LYS A 102 6.07 6.63 11.28
N GLU A 103 5.23 7.18 12.15
CA GLU A 103 5.66 8.22 13.11
C GLU A 103 6.39 7.64 14.33
N ALA A 104 6.06 6.40 14.74
CA ALA A 104 6.71 5.73 15.86
C ALA A 104 6.67 4.20 15.69
N GLN A 105 7.75 3.51 16.08
CA GLN A 105 7.89 2.05 15.87
C GLN A 105 6.85 1.20 16.63
N ASN A 106 6.22 1.73 17.69
CA ASN A 106 5.44 0.95 18.67
C ASN A 106 3.90 1.09 18.62
N LYS A 107 3.32 1.71 17.59
CA LYS A 107 1.84 1.73 17.41
C LYS A 107 1.48 1.38 15.96
N SER A 108 0.57 0.43 15.79
CA SER A 108 0.15 -0.13 14.49
C SER A 108 -0.48 0.90 13.55
N ASP A 109 -1.02 2.00 14.09
CA ASP A 109 -1.81 2.99 13.35
C ASP A 109 -1.25 4.42 13.34
N ASN A 110 -0.07 4.66 13.92
CA ASN A 110 0.56 5.99 13.88
C ASN A 110 1.27 6.24 12.54
N TRP A 111 0.47 6.64 11.54
CA TRP A 111 0.94 6.99 10.20
C TRP A 111 0.69 8.46 9.90
N ALA A 112 1.77 9.20 9.60
CA ALA A 112 1.65 10.50 8.97
C ALA A 112 1.31 10.30 7.49
N LEU A 113 0.23 10.93 7.03
CA LEU A 113 -0.24 10.85 5.65
C LEU A 113 0.06 12.17 4.93
N MET A 114 0.83 12.09 3.84
CA MET A 114 1.17 13.22 2.99
C MET A 114 0.78 12.93 1.54
N TRP A 115 0.41 13.94 0.77
CA TRP A 115 0.17 13.83 -0.68
C TRP A 115 0.84 14.98 -1.41
N GLY A 116 1.25 14.77 -2.66
CA GLY A 116 1.93 15.82 -3.43
C GLY A 116 2.48 15.38 -4.79
N ASN A 117 2.78 16.37 -5.63
CA ASN A 117 3.10 16.21 -7.06
C ASN A 117 4.57 15.99 -7.40
N LYS A 118 5.47 15.88 -6.41
CA LYS A 118 6.89 15.63 -6.70
C LYS A 118 7.04 14.22 -7.27
N ALA A 119 6.88 14.12 -8.59
CA ALA A 119 6.87 12.92 -9.37
C ALA A 119 8.04 12.02 -8.99
N VAL A 120 7.74 10.76 -8.69
CA VAL A 120 8.77 9.72 -8.68
C VAL A 120 9.10 9.42 -10.15
N LYS A 121 9.69 10.39 -10.88
CA LYS A 121 10.07 10.23 -12.30
C LYS A 121 10.93 8.98 -12.50
N ARG A 122 11.75 8.62 -11.49
CA ARG A 122 12.60 7.42 -11.50
C ARG A 122 11.87 6.08 -11.43
N HIS A 123 10.69 5.97 -10.78
CA HIS A 123 10.02 4.65 -10.67
C HIS A 123 9.33 4.27 -11.98
N LYS A 124 8.68 5.23 -12.67
CA LYS A 124 8.06 4.97 -13.98
C LYS A 124 9.10 4.69 -15.05
N GLU A 125 10.21 5.42 -15.08
CA GLU A 125 11.29 5.17 -16.06
C GLU A 125 11.92 3.79 -15.90
N LYS A 126 12.17 3.32 -14.66
CA LYS A 126 12.70 1.96 -14.44
C LYS A 126 11.68 0.85 -14.69
N LEU A 127 10.41 1.00 -14.29
CA LEU A 127 9.38 -0.02 -14.57
C LEU A 127 9.02 -0.11 -16.05
N GLN A 128 8.95 1.01 -16.76
CA GLN A 128 8.73 1.00 -18.22
C GLN A 128 9.94 0.43 -18.98
N ASN A 129 11.18 0.68 -18.52
CA ASN A 129 12.37 0.05 -19.10
C ASN A 129 12.51 -1.44 -18.74
N ALA A 130 12.01 -1.89 -17.59
CA ALA A 130 11.98 -3.32 -17.26
C ALA A 130 10.94 -4.08 -18.11
N GLN A 131 9.86 -3.43 -18.52
CA GLN A 131 8.83 -4.00 -19.40
C GLN A 131 9.20 -3.95 -20.90
N SER A 132 10.27 -3.24 -21.29
CA SER A 132 10.71 -3.14 -22.70
C SER A 132 11.78 -4.16 -23.09
N LEU A 133 12.17 -5.08 -22.20
CA LEU A 133 12.94 -6.27 -22.57
C LEU A 133 12.03 -7.24 -23.35
N LYS A 134 11.86 -6.93 -24.64
CA LYS A 134 11.33 -7.85 -25.64
C LYS A 134 12.27 -9.05 -25.69
N TYR A 135 11.76 -10.23 -25.33
CA TYR A 135 12.39 -11.49 -25.70
C TYR A 135 12.46 -11.54 -27.23
N ILE A 136 13.67 -11.54 -27.76
CA ILE A 136 13.94 -11.97 -29.12
C ILE A 136 14.17 -13.48 -29.02
N TYR A 137 13.31 -14.26 -29.69
CA TYR A 137 13.49 -15.71 -29.90
C TYR A 137 14.66 -15.96 -30.84
#